data_AF-A0AAY4DQQ5-F1
#
_entry.id   AF-A0AAY4DQQ5-F1
#
_cell.length_a   1.000
_cell.length_b   1.000
_cell.length_c   1.000
_cell.angle_alpha   90.00
_cell.angle_beta   90.00
_cell.angle_gamma   90.00
#
_symmetry.space_group_name_H-M   'P 1'
#
loop_
_entity.id
_entity.type
_entity.pdbx_description
1 polymer ?
#
loop_
_entity_poly.entity_id
_entity_poly.type
_entity_poly.pdbx_seq_one_letter_code
_entity_poly.pdbx_strand_id
1 'polypeptide(L)'
;MGANTSQVSELFENQSLKALIGTQSISENNPFWNQLISFSFTSPTCSQLFIWQAHNALLLIRCLLKVFIREMSEEDLHLQFTYQERAPGCYDTCSEDLLEELICNLVHLIVEVPLLDITYGILFEAVTTLLVLFSYQLFHKEILRDGHIYRCLMSGRCLFLTSRLVKTLLYNFIRQEKCPPATHVLQPQSDGGGLLYGLASGVASGLWSVFTLGGAGSKSSLDQEHNPLPLSNQSLFLLLVLANLTDRPECPNPYRQAITCFKNTQDTSSIPSPQPHTFQINFNSLYTALCEQQCSDQATLLLYTLLHQNQNMRTYMLSRTDMENLVMPILEILYHVEERNSHHVYMALIILLILTEDDTFNRSVHEVMLKNITWYTERSLTEISLGSLLILVVIRTIQFNMTRTRVSGIPSSLFSKLLFLFQLMH
;
A
#
# COMPACT_ATOMS: atom_id res chain seq x y z
N MET A 1 -29.16 19.50 -17.30
CA MET A 1 -29.26 18.90 -15.94
C MET A 1 -30.72 18.51 -15.72
N GLY A 2 -30.96 17.31 -15.17
CA GLY A 2 -32.28 16.82 -14.77
C GLY A 2 -33.04 15.98 -15.79
N ALA A 3 -33.36 16.58 -16.94
CA ALA A 3 -34.06 15.89 -18.03
C ALA A 3 -33.48 16.18 -19.42
N ASN A 4 -32.76 17.29 -19.55
CA ASN A 4 -32.15 17.71 -20.80
C ASN A 4 -30.62 17.67 -20.68
N THR A 5 -29.98 17.05 -21.69
CA THR A 5 -28.54 17.08 -21.94
C THR A 5 -28.08 18.53 -22.07
N SER A 6 -27.39 19.04 -21.06
CA SER A 6 -26.76 20.37 -21.13
C SER A 6 -25.31 20.20 -21.58
N GLN A 7 -24.87 21.02 -22.52
CA GLN A 7 -23.48 21.01 -22.98
C GLN A 7 -22.59 21.82 -22.04
N VAL A 8 -21.29 21.51 -21.97
CA VAL A 8 -20.32 22.21 -21.10
C VAL A 8 -20.22 23.71 -21.44
N SER A 9 -20.50 24.08 -22.69
CA SER A 9 -20.63 25.47 -23.15
C SER A 9 -21.80 26.24 -22.51
N GLU A 10 -22.82 25.55 -21.99
CA GLU A 10 -24.05 26.13 -21.44
C GLU A 10 -24.06 26.18 -19.90
N LEU A 11 -23.00 25.71 -19.24
CA LEU A 11 -22.86 25.67 -17.78
C LEU A 11 -22.98 27.06 -17.14
N PHE A 12 -22.44 28.09 -17.79
CA PHE A 12 -22.47 29.47 -17.28
C PHE A 12 -23.86 30.12 -17.37
N GLU A 13 -24.75 29.61 -18.22
CA GLU A 13 -26.12 30.12 -18.38
C GLU A 13 -27.16 29.28 -17.63
N ASN A 14 -26.74 28.18 -17.01
CA ASN A 14 -27.65 27.25 -16.35
C ASN A 14 -28.27 27.86 -15.09
N GLN A 15 -29.57 28.13 -15.15
CA GLN A 15 -30.33 28.75 -14.06
C GLN A 15 -30.39 27.88 -12.79
N SER A 16 -30.37 26.54 -12.92
CA SER A 16 -30.39 25.62 -11.78
C SER A 16 -29.08 25.66 -10.97
N LEU A 17 -27.93 25.80 -11.65
CA LEU A 17 -26.63 25.96 -10.99
C LEU A 17 -26.46 27.35 -10.38
N LYS A 18 -26.97 28.39 -11.04
CA LYS A 18 -27.01 29.75 -10.45
C LYS A 18 -27.91 29.83 -9.21
N ALA A 19 -28.99 29.05 -9.17
CA ALA A 19 -29.85 28.93 -8.00
C ALA A 19 -29.15 28.17 -6.85
N LEU A 20 -28.37 27.12 -7.14
CA LEU A 20 -27.59 26.36 -6.15
C LEU A 20 -26.47 27.21 -5.50
N ILE A 21 -25.83 28.08 -6.29
CA ILE A 21 -24.74 28.97 -5.85
C ILE A 21 -25.28 30.32 -5.31
N GLY A 22 -26.60 30.53 -5.39
CA GLY A 22 -27.26 31.76 -4.95
C GLY A 22 -27.27 31.93 -3.43
N THR A 23 -27.58 33.14 -2.97
CA THR A 23 -27.63 33.51 -1.54
C THR A 23 -28.92 33.11 -0.82
N GLN A 24 -29.87 32.48 -1.53
CA GLN A 24 -31.15 32.04 -0.95
C GLN A 24 -31.09 30.55 -0.57
N SER A 25 -31.55 30.22 0.64
CA SER A 25 -31.60 28.84 1.10
C SER A 25 -32.71 28.06 0.38
N ILE A 26 -32.35 26.90 -0.15
CA ILE A 26 -33.28 25.97 -0.81
C ILE A 26 -33.77 24.97 0.25
N SER A 27 -35.08 24.89 0.47
CA SER A 27 -35.67 23.96 1.44
C SER A 27 -35.53 22.49 1.00
N GLU A 28 -35.47 21.57 1.98
CA GLU A 28 -35.24 20.13 1.74
C GLU A 28 -36.31 19.49 0.83
N ASN A 29 -37.57 19.92 0.95
CA ASN A 29 -38.69 19.41 0.13
C ASN A 29 -38.91 20.19 -1.17
N ASN A 30 -37.96 21.04 -1.58
CA ASN A 30 -38.12 21.85 -2.79
C ASN A 30 -38.05 20.95 -4.05
N PRO A 31 -39.02 21.05 -4.98
CA PRO A 31 -39.00 20.31 -6.26
C PRO A 31 -37.75 20.61 -7.11
N PHE A 32 -36.99 21.66 -6.79
CA PHE A 32 -35.64 21.91 -7.29
C PHE A 32 -34.74 20.68 -7.15
N TRP A 33 -34.73 19.99 -6.01
CA TRP A 33 -33.89 18.81 -5.80
C TRP A 33 -34.28 17.67 -6.74
N ASN A 34 -35.58 17.49 -6.97
CA ASN A 34 -36.07 16.50 -7.93
C ASN A 34 -35.66 16.84 -9.36
N GLN A 35 -35.50 18.12 -9.71
CA GLN A 35 -35.01 18.54 -11.03
C GLN A 35 -33.48 18.53 -11.15
N LEU A 36 -32.74 18.80 -10.07
CA LEU A 36 -31.28 18.75 -10.06
C LEU A 36 -30.77 17.30 -10.05
N ILE A 37 -31.45 16.43 -9.30
CA ILE A 37 -31.05 15.05 -9.01
C ILE A 37 -31.86 14.05 -9.86
N SER A 38 -32.83 14.49 -10.67
CA SER A 38 -33.47 13.58 -11.63
C SER A 38 -32.43 13.10 -12.64
N PHE A 39 -32.32 11.79 -12.76
CA PHE A 39 -31.61 11.13 -13.83
C PHE A 39 -32.57 10.11 -14.45
N SER A 40 -32.80 10.23 -15.75
CA SER A 40 -33.52 9.22 -16.53
C SER A 40 -32.55 8.12 -16.95
N PHE A 41 -32.20 7.24 -16.01
CA PHE A 41 -31.62 5.93 -16.34
C PHE A 41 -32.57 4.85 -15.85
N THR A 42 -33.08 4.05 -16.79
CA THR A 42 -33.64 2.74 -16.47
C THR A 42 -32.51 1.90 -15.89
N SER A 43 -32.64 1.51 -14.63
CA SER A 43 -31.68 0.65 -13.92
C SER A 43 -31.53 -0.68 -14.67
N PRO A 44 -30.35 -1.01 -15.20
CA PRO A 44 -30.03 -2.39 -15.45
C PRO A 44 -29.63 -3.01 -14.11
N THR A 45 -30.24 -4.11 -13.75
CA THR A 45 -29.91 -5.01 -12.63
C THR A 45 -28.53 -5.66 -12.82
N CYS A 46 -27.49 -4.87 -13.04
CA CYS A 46 -26.13 -5.34 -13.29
C CYS A 46 -25.23 -4.93 -12.11
N SER A 47 -24.73 -5.92 -11.38
CA SER A 47 -23.80 -5.77 -10.25
C SER A 47 -22.58 -4.89 -10.57
N GLN A 48 -22.18 -4.82 -11.85
CA GLN A 48 -21.08 -3.98 -12.32
C GLN A 48 -21.36 -2.48 -12.19
N LEU A 49 -22.61 -2.03 -12.37
CA LEU A 49 -22.96 -0.61 -12.25
C LEU A 49 -22.81 -0.14 -10.80
N PHE A 50 -23.25 -0.95 -9.83
CA PHE A 50 -23.09 -0.65 -8.41
C PHE A 50 -21.63 -0.60 -7.98
N ILE A 51 -20.80 -1.54 -8.46
CA ILE A 51 -19.35 -1.54 -8.19
C ILE A 51 -18.70 -0.27 -8.74
N TRP A 52 -19.08 0.14 -9.95
CA TRP A 52 -18.56 1.35 -10.58
C TRP A 52 -19.00 2.63 -9.86
N GLN A 53 -20.28 2.71 -9.45
CA GLN A 53 -20.79 3.83 -8.65
C GLN A 53 -20.09 3.92 -7.29
N ALA A 54 -19.92 2.79 -6.60
CA ALA A 54 -19.22 2.73 -5.33
C ALA A 54 -17.75 3.12 -5.46
N HIS A 55 -17.07 2.69 -6.53
CA HIS A 55 -15.71 3.12 -6.85
C HIS A 55 -15.62 4.64 -7.01
N ASN A 56 -16.51 5.26 -7.80
CA ASN A 56 -16.52 6.71 -8.00
C ASN A 56 -16.84 7.49 -6.72
N ALA A 57 -17.77 6.98 -5.91
CA ALA A 57 -18.09 7.59 -4.62
C ALA A 57 -16.87 7.57 -3.69
N LEU A 58 -16.19 6.42 -3.57
CA LEU A 58 -14.95 6.30 -2.79
C LEU A 58 -13.84 7.20 -3.32
N LEU A 59 -13.71 7.32 -4.64
CA LEU A 59 -12.75 8.23 -5.27
C LEU A 59 -12.99 9.68 -4.86
N LEU A 60 -14.26 10.11 -4.87
CA LEU A 60 -14.65 11.45 -4.45
C LEU A 60 -14.37 11.66 -2.95
N ILE A 61 -14.72 10.69 -2.12
CA ILE A 61 -14.42 10.71 -0.67
C ILE A 61 -12.92 10.82 -0.44
N ARG A 62 -12.09 10.03 -1.13
CA ARG A 62 -10.62 10.11 -1.04
C ARG A 62 -10.12 11.50 -1.38
N CYS A 63 -10.63 12.09 -2.47
CA CYS A 63 -10.22 13.44 -2.89
C CYS A 63 -10.58 14.50 -1.84
N LEU A 64 -11.77 14.42 -1.25
CA LEU A 64 -12.17 15.32 -0.15
C LEU A 64 -11.29 15.11 1.08
N LEU A 65 -11.06 13.84 1.49
CA LEU A 65 -10.20 13.50 2.62
C LEU A 65 -8.78 14.03 2.46
N LYS A 66 -8.20 14.00 1.24
CA LYS A 66 -6.87 14.59 0.98
C LYS A 66 -6.81 16.08 1.28
N VAL A 67 -7.87 16.83 0.95
CA VAL A 67 -7.97 18.26 1.25
C VAL A 67 -8.18 18.46 2.75
N PHE A 68 -9.10 17.70 3.33
CA PHE A 68 -9.45 17.82 4.74
C PHE A 68 -8.28 17.54 5.68
N ILE A 69 -7.50 16.49 5.40
CA ILE A 69 -6.33 16.11 6.20
C ILE A 69 -5.22 17.19 6.15
N ARG A 70 -5.16 17.96 5.07
CA ARG A 70 -4.18 19.04 4.90
C ARG A 70 -4.61 20.33 5.59
N GLU A 71 -5.89 20.66 5.54
CA GLU A 71 -6.41 21.98 5.93
C GLU A 71 -7.08 21.98 7.32
N MET A 72 -7.43 20.82 7.88
CA MET A 72 -8.22 20.72 9.12
C MET A 72 -7.52 19.92 10.22
N SER A 73 -7.89 20.20 11.47
CA SER A 73 -7.47 19.42 12.64
C SER A 73 -8.25 18.08 12.71
N GLU A 74 -7.78 17.12 13.51
CA GLU A 74 -8.42 15.79 13.62
C GLU A 74 -9.81 15.90 14.26
N GLU A 75 -9.98 16.85 15.18
CA GLU A 75 -11.27 17.15 15.82
C GLU A 75 -12.26 17.74 14.81
N ASP A 76 -11.82 18.71 14.00
CA ASP A 76 -12.65 19.30 12.95
C ASP A 76 -13.01 18.28 11.86
N LEU A 77 -12.06 17.41 11.51
CA LEU A 77 -12.28 16.30 10.59
C LEU A 77 -13.35 15.37 11.16
N HIS A 78 -13.22 14.95 12.43
CA HIS A 78 -14.20 14.11 13.11
C HIS A 78 -15.59 14.76 13.10
N LEU A 79 -15.69 16.06 13.39
CA LEU A 79 -16.97 16.78 13.36
C LEU A 79 -17.67 16.73 11.99
N GLN A 80 -16.92 16.75 10.87
CA GLN A 80 -17.54 16.60 9.54
C GLN A 80 -18.13 15.21 9.26
N PHE A 81 -17.74 14.22 10.07
CA PHE A 81 -18.29 12.87 10.03
C PHE A 81 -19.25 12.59 11.20
N THR A 82 -19.65 13.62 11.96
CA THR A 82 -20.70 13.47 12.97
C THR A 82 -22.05 13.91 12.41
N TYR A 83 -23.01 13.00 12.43
CA TYR A 83 -24.41 13.34 12.17
C TYR A 83 -25.15 13.48 13.50
N GLN A 84 -25.90 14.57 13.64
CA GLN A 84 -26.78 14.79 14.78
C GLN A 84 -28.19 15.10 14.26
N GLU A 85 -29.14 14.19 14.51
CA GLU A 85 -30.55 14.41 14.15
C GLU A 85 -31.13 15.52 15.03
N ARG A 86 -31.47 16.67 14.44
CA ARG A 86 -32.13 17.78 15.14
C ARG A 86 -33.66 17.62 15.06
N ALA A 87 -34.19 16.59 15.71
CA ALA A 87 -35.63 16.49 15.93
C ALA A 87 -36.04 17.29 17.19
N PRO A 88 -37.00 18.23 17.12
CA PRO A 88 -37.46 18.95 18.31
C PRO A 88 -38.22 17.98 19.23
N GLY A 89 -37.62 17.64 20.38
CA GLY A 89 -38.24 16.84 21.44
C GLY A 89 -37.54 15.54 21.83
N CYS A 90 -36.41 15.17 21.19
CA CYS A 90 -35.64 13.99 21.57
C CYS A 90 -34.52 14.37 22.56
N TYR A 91 -34.51 13.77 23.76
CA TYR A 91 -33.46 13.96 24.78
C TYR A 91 -32.30 12.96 24.64
N ASP A 92 -32.41 11.98 23.74
CA ASP A 92 -31.33 11.05 23.42
C ASP A 92 -30.55 11.57 22.22
N THR A 93 -29.43 12.22 22.49
CA THR A 93 -28.43 12.60 21.48
C THR A 93 -27.69 11.34 21.04
N CYS A 94 -28.27 10.55 20.12
CA CYS A 94 -27.54 9.49 19.45
C CYS A 94 -26.67 10.14 18.34
N SER A 95 -25.44 10.51 18.68
CA SER A 95 -24.46 10.93 17.68
C SER A 95 -23.84 9.68 17.04
N GLU A 96 -24.10 9.46 15.76
CA GLU A 96 -23.47 8.38 15.01
C GLU A 96 -22.06 8.82 14.54
N ASP A 97 -21.05 8.02 14.86
CA ASP A 97 -19.67 8.22 14.40
C ASP A 97 -19.51 7.61 13.00
N LEU A 98 -19.80 8.42 11.98
CA LEU A 98 -19.69 8.00 10.58
C LEU A 98 -18.23 7.80 10.14
N LEU A 99 -17.26 8.33 10.89
CA LEU A 99 -15.83 8.13 10.60
C LEU A 99 -15.41 6.72 10.98
N GLU A 100 -15.78 6.25 12.17
CA GLU A 100 -15.55 4.86 12.57
C GLU A 100 -16.29 3.90 11.62
N GLU A 101 -17.52 4.22 11.24
CA GLU A 101 -18.28 3.41 10.28
C GLU A 101 -17.63 3.38 8.90
N LEU A 102 -17.18 4.52 8.36
CA LEU A 102 -16.45 4.57 7.10
C LEU A 102 -15.18 3.72 7.14
N ILE A 103 -14.37 3.87 8.21
CA ILE A 103 -13.13 3.10 8.38
C ILE A 103 -13.43 1.60 8.44
N CYS A 104 -14.41 1.18 9.24
CA CYS A 104 -14.73 -0.24 9.32
C CYS A 104 -15.39 -0.79 8.05
N ASN A 105 -16.17 0.01 7.31
CA ASN A 105 -16.66 -0.38 5.99
C ASN A 105 -15.53 -0.52 4.96
N LEU A 106 -14.51 0.35 4.98
CA LEU A 106 -13.32 0.22 4.14
C LEU A 106 -12.55 -1.06 4.46
N VAL A 107 -12.35 -1.39 5.74
CA VAL A 107 -11.69 -2.64 6.15
C VAL A 107 -12.51 -3.86 5.74
N HIS A 108 -13.83 -3.83 5.94
CA HIS A 108 -14.74 -4.89 5.50
C HIS A 108 -14.68 -5.07 3.99
N LEU A 109 -14.67 -4.00 3.21
CA LEU A 109 -14.57 -4.04 1.75
C LEU A 109 -13.28 -4.75 1.31
N ILE A 110 -12.15 -4.42 1.93
CA ILE A 110 -10.85 -5.04 1.61
C ILE A 110 -10.83 -6.52 1.98
N VAL A 111 -11.46 -6.90 3.10
CA VAL A 111 -11.40 -8.27 3.63
C VAL A 111 -12.42 -9.22 2.99
N GLU A 112 -13.62 -8.75 2.70
CA GLU A 112 -14.74 -9.58 2.23
C GLU A 112 -14.84 -9.64 0.70
N VAL A 113 -14.44 -8.58 -0.01
CA VAL A 113 -14.56 -8.57 -1.48
C VAL A 113 -13.40 -9.33 -2.11
N PRO A 114 -13.67 -10.35 -2.95
CA PRO A 114 -12.63 -11.08 -3.65
C PRO A 114 -11.95 -10.20 -4.69
N LEU A 115 -10.65 -10.40 -4.87
CA LEU A 115 -9.87 -9.74 -5.91
C LEU A 115 -10.16 -10.38 -7.28
N LEU A 116 -10.86 -9.62 -8.12
CA LEU A 116 -11.27 -9.91 -9.49
C LEU A 116 -11.06 -8.65 -10.34
N ASP A 117 -10.99 -8.77 -11.67
CA ASP A 117 -10.79 -7.62 -12.57
C ASP A 117 -11.84 -6.51 -12.37
N ILE A 118 -13.09 -6.88 -12.14
CA ILE A 118 -14.20 -5.93 -11.90
C ILE A 118 -14.13 -5.25 -10.52
N THR A 119 -13.55 -5.91 -9.51
CA THR A 119 -13.45 -5.41 -8.12
C THR A 119 -12.08 -4.78 -7.84
N TYR A 120 -11.11 -4.92 -8.75
CA TYR A 120 -9.77 -4.36 -8.59
C TYR A 120 -9.80 -2.86 -8.31
N GLY A 121 -10.59 -2.10 -9.08
CA GLY A 121 -10.67 -0.64 -8.93
C GLY A 121 -11.23 -0.21 -7.57
N ILE A 122 -12.27 -0.87 -7.08
CA ILE A 122 -12.88 -0.53 -5.78
C ILE A 122 -11.97 -0.93 -4.61
N LEU A 123 -11.28 -2.08 -4.70
CA LEU A 123 -10.30 -2.52 -3.69
C LEU A 123 -9.09 -1.59 -3.65
N PHE A 124 -8.60 -1.18 -4.82
CA PHE A 124 -7.52 -0.19 -4.94
C PHE A 124 -7.91 1.13 -4.29
N GLU A 125 -9.11 1.61 -4.56
CA GLU A 125 -9.58 2.87 -4.00
C GLU A 125 -9.76 2.78 -2.48
N ALA A 126 -10.25 1.65 -1.96
CA ALA A 126 -10.40 1.43 -0.52
C ALA A 126 -9.06 1.42 0.22
N VAL A 127 -8.07 0.67 -0.28
CA VAL A 127 -6.70 0.64 0.29
C VAL A 127 -6.09 2.03 0.26
N THR A 128 -6.25 2.75 -0.85
CA THR A 128 -5.69 4.11 -0.99
C THR A 128 -6.41 5.11 -0.08
N THR A 129 -7.72 4.97 0.13
CA THR A 129 -8.49 5.84 1.04
C THR A 129 -8.05 5.66 2.48
N LEU A 130 -7.83 4.41 2.93
CA LEU A 130 -7.24 4.14 4.25
C LEU A 130 -5.83 4.74 4.38
N LEU A 131 -4.99 4.60 3.36
CA LEU A 131 -3.66 5.21 3.35
C LEU A 131 -3.72 6.74 3.47
N VAL A 132 -4.66 7.38 2.77
CA VAL A 132 -4.89 8.82 2.89
C VAL A 132 -5.27 9.18 4.32
N LEU A 133 -6.20 8.46 4.96
CA LEU A 133 -6.55 8.68 6.37
C LEU A 133 -5.33 8.61 7.30
N PHE A 134 -4.45 7.63 7.12
CA PHE A 134 -3.22 7.50 7.91
C PHE A 134 -2.14 8.54 7.58
N SER A 135 -2.16 9.11 6.38
CA SER A 135 -1.25 10.18 6.00
C SER A 135 -1.39 11.44 6.87
N TYR A 136 -2.47 11.54 7.66
CA TYR A 136 -2.65 12.57 8.66
C TYR A 136 -1.45 12.70 9.62
N GLN A 137 -0.77 11.60 9.93
CA GLN A 137 0.46 11.63 10.75
C GLN A 137 1.57 12.50 10.15
N LEU A 138 1.67 12.56 8.82
CA LEU A 138 2.77 13.24 8.13
C LEU A 138 2.72 14.76 8.30
N PHE A 139 1.54 15.31 8.59
CA PHE A 139 1.34 16.74 8.81
C PHE A 139 1.60 17.18 10.26
N HIS A 140 1.89 16.23 11.15
CA HIS A 140 2.12 16.46 12.57
C HIS A 140 3.57 16.21 12.95
N LYS A 141 4.14 17.09 13.78
CA LYS A 141 5.53 16.97 14.26
C LYS A 141 5.68 15.93 15.37
N GLU A 142 4.60 15.61 16.07
CA GLU A 142 4.57 14.65 17.16
C GLU A 142 3.79 13.39 16.76
N ILE A 143 4.15 12.27 17.37
CA ILE A 143 3.44 11.01 17.13
C ILE A 143 2.09 11.06 17.82
N LEU A 144 1.03 11.06 17.03
CA LEU A 144 -0.36 11.03 17.48
C LEU A 144 -0.69 9.68 18.11
N ARG A 145 -0.42 9.51 19.41
CA ARG A 145 -0.71 8.27 20.14
C ARG A 145 -2.20 8.07 20.42
N ASP A 146 -2.96 9.17 20.48
CA ASP A 146 -4.37 9.17 20.90
C ASP A 146 -5.34 9.63 19.81
N GLY A 147 -4.90 9.79 18.55
CA GLY A 147 -5.75 10.24 17.47
C GLY A 147 -6.97 9.33 17.26
N HIS A 148 -8.10 9.93 16.92
CA HIS A 148 -9.37 9.25 16.66
C HIS A 148 -9.23 8.19 15.57
N ILE A 149 -8.54 8.50 14.46
CA ILE A 149 -8.34 7.56 13.34
C ILE A 149 -7.59 6.29 13.80
N TYR A 150 -6.55 6.47 14.62
CA TYR A 150 -5.78 5.35 15.19
C TYR A 150 -6.62 4.53 16.15
N ARG A 151 -7.44 5.20 16.98
CA ARG A 151 -8.30 4.56 17.97
C ARG A 151 -9.35 3.64 17.34
N CYS A 152 -9.96 4.06 16.22
CA CYS A 152 -10.93 3.25 15.49
C CYS A 152 -10.36 1.89 15.04
N LEU A 153 -9.10 1.87 14.60
CA LEU A 153 -8.44 0.64 14.10
C LEU A 153 -7.76 -0.19 15.18
N MET A 154 -7.30 0.43 16.28
CA MET A 154 -6.54 -0.23 17.34
C MET A 154 -7.39 -0.66 18.56
N SER A 155 -8.58 -0.08 18.75
CA SER A 155 -9.41 -0.31 19.94
C SER A 155 -10.92 -0.39 19.68
N GLY A 156 -11.35 -0.47 18.42
CA GLY A 156 -12.76 -0.44 18.02
C GLY A 156 -13.27 -1.73 17.38
N ARG A 157 -14.37 -1.58 16.62
CA ARG A 157 -15.03 -2.68 15.88
C ARG A 157 -14.08 -3.38 14.91
N CYS A 158 -13.08 -2.69 14.39
CA CYS A 158 -12.17 -3.23 13.39
C CYS A 158 -11.17 -4.29 13.94
N LEU A 159 -11.08 -4.49 15.26
CA LEU A 159 -10.10 -5.41 15.88
C LEU A 159 -10.29 -6.89 15.50
N PHE A 160 -11.53 -7.34 15.29
CA PHE A 160 -11.79 -8.73 14.85
C PHE A 160 -11.35 -8.97 13.39
N LEU A 161 -11.22 -7.91 12.59
CA LEU A 161 -10.79 -7.99 11.19
C LEU A 161 -9.28 -7.93 11.03
N THR A 162 -8.52 -7.58 12.07
CA THR A 162 -7.07 -7.34 11.99
C THR A 162 -6.29 -8.48 11.34
N SER A 163 -6.49 -9.72 11.79
CA SER A 163 -5.77 -10.88 11.23
C SER A 163 -6.17 -11.15 9.78
N ARG A 164 -7.44 -10.96 9.44
CA ARG A 164 -7.96 -11.11 8.06
C ARG A 164 -7.42 -10.00 7.16
N LEU A 165 -7.35 -8.76 7.63
CA LEU A 165 -6.82 -7.63 6.89
C LEU A 165 -5.33 -7.83 6.59
N VAL A 166 -4.51 -8.15 7.59
CA VAL A 166 -3.08 -8.44 7.40
C VAL A 166 -2.89 -9.60 6.41
N LYS A 167 -3.68 -10.66 6.56
CA LYS A 167 -3.68 -11.80 5.63
C LYS A 167 -3.99 -11.33 4.20
N THR A 168 -5.09 -10.59 3.98
CA THR A 168 -5.49 -10.14 2.64
C THR A 168 -4.45 -9.20 2.01
N LEU A 169 -3.88 -8.26 2.76
CA LEU A 169 -2.83 -7.37 2.26
C LEU A 169 -1.58 -8.15 1.84
N LEU A 170 -1.17 -9.16 2.62
CA LEU A 170 -0.08 -10.06 2.24
C LEU A 170 -0.43 -10.91 1.02
N TYR A 171 -1.67 -11.39 0.88
CA TYR A 171 -2.10 -12.10 -0.33
C TYR A 171 -2.07 -11.20 -1.57
N ASN A 172 -2.48 -9.94 -1.46
CA ASN A 172 -2.37 -8.97 -2.56
C ASN A 172 -0.91 -8.75 -2.97
N PHE A 173 -0.01 -8.67 -1.99
CA PHE A 173 1.44 -8.61 -2.23
C PHE A 173 1.97 -9.89 -2.91
N ILE A 174 1.49 -11.07 -2.52
CA ILE A 174 1.92 -12.35 -3.11
C ILE A 174 1.41 -12.49 -4.55
N ARG A 175 0.16 -12.11 -4.84
CA ARG A 175 -0.45 -12.31 -6.16
C ARG A 175 0.09 -11.38 -7.23
N GLN A 176 0.62 -10.21 -6.85
CA GLN A 176 1.16 -9.20 -7.78
C GLN A 176 0.25 -8.95 -9.01
N GLU A 177 -1.06 -8.88 -8.80
CA GLU A 177 -2.00 -8.73 -9.91
C GLU A 177 -1.80 -7.39 -10.60
N LYS A 178 -1.61 -7.46 -11.92
CA LYS A 178 -1.48 -6.28 -12.76
C LYS A 178 -2.82 -5.57 -12.84
N CYS A 179 -2.78 -4.25 -12.96
CA CYS A 179 -3.98 -3.47 -13.22
C CYS A 179 -4.67 -4.00 -14.49
N PRO A 180 -5.95 -4.40 -14.42
CA PRO A 180 -6.67 -4.87 -15.60
C PRO A 180 -6.73 -3.74 -16.63
N PRO A 181 -6.51 -4.03 -17.93
CA PRO A 181 -6.61 -3.02 -18.96
C PRO A 181 -8.03 -2.44 -18.99
N ALA A 182 -8.13 -1.10 -19.07
CA ALA A 182 -9.39 -0.34 -19.00
C ALA A 182 -10.42 -0.70 -20.10
N THR A 183 -10.12 -1.65 -20.98
CA THR A 183 -10.90 -2.07 -22.14
C THR A 183 -12.06 -3.03 -21.84
N HIS A 184 -12.15 -3.63 -20.63
CA HIS A 184 -13.13 -4.69 -20.38
C HIS A 184 -14.24 -4.41 -19.37
N VAL A 185 -14.30 -3.23 -18.75
CA VAL A 185 -15.32 -3.00 -17.71
C VAL A 185 -16.73 -2.84 -18.30
N LEU A 186 -16.90 -2.35 -19.53
CA LEU A 186 -18.17 -2.36 -20.27
C LEU A 186 -17.93 -2.34 -21.78
N GLN A 187 -17.82 -3.50 -22.41
CA GLN A 187 -18.02 -3.64 -23.86
C GLN A 187 -19.43 -4.21 -24.06
N PRO A 188 -20.44 -3.41 -24.46
CA PRO A 188 -21.66 -4.00 -24.98
C PRO A 188 -21.33 -4.63 -26.33
N GLN A 189 -21.83 -5.85 -26.53
CA GLN A 189 -21.92 -6.46 -27.84
C GLN A 189 -22.58 -5.48 -28.82
N SER A 190 -22.10 -5.50 -30.06
CA SER A 190 -22.60 -4.79 -31.22
C SER A 190 -24.13 -4.69 -31.27
N ASP A 191 -24.69 -3.49 -31.08
CA ASP A 191 -25.50 -2.81 -32.11
C ASP A 191 -26.00 -1.44 -31.60
N GLY A 192 -25.73 -0.39 -32.39
CA GLY A 192 -26.46 0.87 -32.38
C GLY A 192 -26.41 1.75 -31.12
N GLY A 193 -25.37 2.58 -30.97
CA GLY A 193 -25.41 3.70 -30.00
C GLY A 193 -24.07 4.30 -29.57
N GLY A 194 -23.10 4.42 -30.47
CA GLY A 194 -21.80 5.01 -30.17
C GLY A 194 -21.80 6.53 -30.27
N LEU A 195 -21.67 7.23 -29.13
CA LEU A 195 -21.04 8.56 -29.05
C LEU A 195 -20.71 9.01 -27.62
N LEU A 196 -21.43 8.52 -26.59
CA LEU A 196 -21.34 9.09 -25.24
C LEU A 196 -20.36 8.37 -24.30
N TYR A 197 -19.94 7.15 -24.62
CA TYR A 197 -18.99 6.38 -23.80
C TYR A 197 -17.52 6.83 -23.98
N GLY A 198 -17.22 7.55 -25.07
CA GLY A 198 -15.90 8.14 -25.32
C GLY A 198 -15.54 9.28 -24.36
N LEU A 199 -16.53 9.91 -23.72
CA LEU A 199 -16.30 11.07 -22.84
C LEU A 199 -15.97 10.65 -21.40
N ALA A 200 -16.63 9.65 -20.85
CA ALA A 200 -16.37 9.19 -19.47
C ALA A 200 -14.98 8.55 -19.30
N SER A 201 -14.46 7.87 -20.33
CA SER A 201 -13.08 7.36 -20.30
C SER A 201 -12.03 8.48 -20.45
N GLY A 202 -12.37 9.55 -21.19
CA GLY A 202 -11.49 10.70 -21.41
C GLY A 202 -11.31 11.59 -20.17
N VAL A 203 -12.38 11.87 -19.41
CA VAL A 203 -12.25 12.64 -18.17
C VAL A 203 -11.63 11.86 -17.02
N ALA A 204 -11.91 10.55 -16.89
CA ALA A 204 -11.27 9.73 -15.86
C ALA A 204 -9.75 9.61 -16.09
N SER A 205 -9.30 9.42 -17.34
CA SER A 205 -7.88 9.32 -17.67
C SER A 205 -7.15 10.67 -17.56
N GLY A 206 -7.79 11.76 -18.00
CA GLY A 206 -7.22 13.12 -17.91
C GLY A 206 -7.13 13.63 -16.47
N LEU A 207 -8.11 13.33 -15.62
CA LEU A 207 -8.07 13.66 -14.19
C LEU A 207 -7.09 12.77 -13.42
N TRP A 208 -6.93 11.50 -13.81
CA TRP A 208 -5.92 10.62 -13.23
C TRP A 208 -4.50 11.18 -13.42
N SER A 209 -4.13 11.59 -14.63
CA SER A 209 -2.83 12.20 -14.93
C SER A 209 -2.52 13.43 -14.06
N VAL A 210 -3.53 14.29 -13.81
CA VAL A 210 -3.38 15.51 -13.03
C VAL A 210 -3.43 15.24 -11.51
N PHE A 211 -4.16 14.23 -11.04
CA PHE A 211 -4.32 13.94 -9.59
C PHE A 211 -3.32 12.92 -9.02
N THR A 212 -2.63 12.12 -9.83
CA THR A 212 -1.52 11.27 -9.33
C THR A 212 -0.18 11.99 -9.23
N LEU A 213 -0.07 13.25 -9.69
CA LEU A 213 1.19 13.99 -9.64
C LEU A 213 0.96 15.46 -9.25
N GLY A 214 0.71 15.68 -7.96
CA GLY A 214 0.86 17.00 -7.35
C GLY A 214 2.35 17.36 -7.26
N GLY A 215 2.95 17.81 -8.37
CA GLY A 215 4.36 18.18 -8.42
C GLY A 215 4.82 18.58 -9.82
N ALA A 216 4.40 19.75 -10.29
CA ALA A 216 4.95 20.38 -11.48
C ALA A 216 6.43 20.75 -11.25
N GLY A 217 7.33 20.19 -12.08
CA GLY A 217 8.64 20.78 -12.34
C GLY A 217 9.87 19.89 -12.13
N SER A 218 10.10 18.92 -13.01
CA SER A 218 11.47 18.53 -13.45
C SER A 218 11.38 17.68 -14.71
N LYS A 219 12.07 18.10 -15.77
CA LYS A 219 12.21 17.34 -17.03
C LYS A 219 13.36 16.33 -16.89
N SER A 220 13.10 15.04 -17.11
CA SER A 220 13.81 14.19 -18.09
C SER A 220 13.47 12.69 -17.96
N SER A 221 13.36 12.05 -19.13
CA SER A 221 13.33 10.61 -19.45
C SER A 221 11.95 10.01 -19.77
N LEU A 222 11.78 9.71 -21.06
CA LEU A 222 10.55 9.36 -21.78
C LEU A 222 10.20 7.85 -21.70
N ASP A 223 10.46 7.16 -20.59
CA ASP A 223 10.15 5.71 -20.45
C ASP A 223 9.52 5.31 -19.10
N GLN A 224 9.05 6.28 -18.30
CA GLN A 224 8.31 6.02 -17.05
C GLN A 224 6.92 6.70 -17.08
N GLU A 225 6.13 6.43 -18.12
CA GLU A 225 4.71 6.77 -18.13
C GLU A 225 3.89 5.51 -18.42
N HIS A 226 2.82 5.31 -17.64
CA HIS A 226 1.78 4.27 -17.76
C HIS A 226 2.01 2.91 -17.09
N ASN A 227 2.13 2.89 -15.77
CA ASN A 227 1.33 1.94 -15.00
C ASN A 227 0.92 2.59 -13.65
N PRO A 228 -0.38 2.63 -13.30
CA PRO A 228 -0.75 2.97 -11.94
C PRO A 228 -0.04 2.00 -10.98
N LEU A 229 0.42 2.51 -9.83
CA LEU A 229 0.99 1.67 -8.78
C LEU A 229 0.04 0.48 -8.55
N PRO A 230 0.51 -0.77 -8.65
CA PRO A 230 -0.37 -1.93 -8.53
C PRO A 230 -0.96 -1.99 -7.12
N LEU A 231 -2.12 -2.65 -6.99
CA LEU A 231 -2.78 -2.89 -5.71
C LEU A 231 -1.84 -3.55 -4.70
N SER A 232 -0.92 -4.40 -5.17
CA SER A 232 0.12 -5.05 -4.37
C SER A 232 1.00 -4.03 -3.64
N ASN A 233 1.47 -2.99 -4.32
CA ASN A 233 2.34 -1.95 -3.72
C ASN A 233 1.59 -1.09 -2.71
N GLN A 234 0.35 -0.72 -3.01
CA GLN A 234 -0.51 0.04 -2.07
C GLN A 234 -0.86 -0.81 -0.85
N SER A 235 -1.16 -2.09 -1.05
CA SER A 235 -1.45 -3.04 0.04
C SER A 235 -0.23 -3.21 0.94
N LEU A 236 0.98 -3.27 0.35
CA LEU A 236 2.24 -3.34 1.07
C LEU A 236 2.52 -2.05 1.86
N PHE A 237 2.31 -0.87 1.27
CA PHE A 237 2.41 0.40 2.01
C PHE A 237 1.47 0.42 3.20
N LEU A 238 0.21 0.06 3.00
CA LEU A 238 -0.79 0.04 4.07
C LEU A 238 -0.38 -0.93 5.18
N LEU A 239 0.06 -2.14 4.81
CA LEU A 239 0.55 -3.14 5.77
C LEU A 239 1.72 -2.60 6.60
N LEU A 240 2.70 -1.95 5.97
CA LEU A 240 3.86 -1.39 6.66
C LEU A 240 3.49 -0.23 7.58
N VAL A 241 2.55 0.63 7.18
CA VAL A 241 2.01 1.70 8.03
C VAL A 241 1.34 1.09 9.26
N LEU A 242 0.44 0.12 9.05
CA LEU A 242 -0.27 -0.58 10.13
C LEU A 242 0.68 -1.31 11.09
N ALA A 243 1.73 -1.94 10.57
CA ALA A 243 2.74 -2.64 11.37
C ALA A 243 3.58 -1.71 12.25
N ASN A 244 3.81 -0.48 11.79
CA ASN A 244 4.65 0.51 12.47
C ASN A 244 3.84 1.52 13.31
N LEU A 245 2.52 1.32 13.47
CA LEU A 245 1.73 2.12 14.41
C LEU A 245 2.30 1.97 15.82
N THR A 246 2.36 3.09 16.55
CA THR A 246 2.94 3.12 17.89
C THR A 246 2.18 2.27 18.88
N ASP A 247 2.93 1.59 19.75
CA ASP A 247 2.34 0.83 20.84
C ASP A 247 1.71 1.74 21.88
N ARG A 248 0.55 1.32 22.37
CA ARG A 248 0.02 1.82 23.62
C ARG A 248 0.61 0.98 24.76
N PRO A 249 1.03 1.58 25.89
CA PRO A 249 1.61 0.83 27.00
C PRO A 249 0.70 -0.28 27.56
N GLU A 250 -0.62 -0.18 27.36
CA GLU A 250 -1.62 -1.13 27.85
C GLU A 250 -2.04 -2.18 26.79
N CYS A 251 -1.86 -1.89 25.49
CA CYS A 251 -2.25 -2.76 24.38
C CYS A 251 -1.19 -2.67 23.26
N PRO A 252 -0.43 -3.75 22.97
CA PRO A 252 0.52 -3.75 21.86
C PRO A 252 -0.21 -3.70 20.52
N ASN A 253 0.45 -3.20 19.48
CA ASN A 253 -0.11 -3.12 18.14
C ASN A 253 -0.60 -4.51 17.63
N PRO A 254 -1.92 -4.70 17.40
CA PRO A 254 -2.48 -5.98 16.99
C PRO A 254 -2.08 -6.37 15.56
N TYR A 255 -1.82 -5.39 14.68
CA TYR A 255 -1.30 -5.64 13.32
C TYR A 255 0.13 -6.18 13.38
N ARG A 256 0.97 -5.61 14.26
CA ARG A 256 2.33 -6.11 14.46
C ARG A 256 2.31 -7.52 15.05
N GLN A 257 1.44 -7.78 16.03
CA GLN A 257 1.24 -9.13 16.57
C GLN A 257 0.83 -10.14 15.49
N ALA A 258 -0.08 -9.75 14.59
CA ALA A 258 -0.48 -10.61 13.47
C ALA A 258 0.70 -10.94 12.54
N ILE A 259 1.60 -9.99 12.29
CA ILE A 259 2.83 -10.20 11.48
C ILE A 259 3.84 -11.09 12.20
N THR A 260 3.99 -10.97 13.52
CA THR A 260 4.94 -11.78 14.29
C THR A 260 4.50 -13.23 14.46
N CYS A 261 3.19 -13.48 14.47
CA CYS A 261 2.62 -14.76 14.93
C CYS A 261 2.00 -15.62 13.83
N PHE A 262 1.99 -15.20 12.56
CA PHE A 262 1.45 -16.04 11.49
C PHE A 262 2.32 -17.29 11.25
N LYS A 263 1.66 -18.38 10.82
CA LYS A 263 2.27 -19.71 10.64
C LYS A 263 2.19 -20.17 9.19
N ASN A 264 2.99 -21.19 8.85
CA ASN A 264 2.93 -21.79 7.52
C ASN A 264 1.62 -22.58 7.36
N THR A 265 1.05 -22.60 6.16
CA THR A 265 -0.10 -23.46 5.83
C THR A 265 0.20 -24.96 5.99
N GLN A 266 1.48 -25.34 5.94
CA GLN A 266 1.93 -26.73 6.12
C GLN A 266 2.12 -27.11 7.60
N ASP A 267 2.20 -26.13 8.52
CA ASP A 267 2.37 -26.40 9.95
C ASP A 267 1.04 -26.85 10.55
N THR A 268 0.79 -28.16 10.53
CA THR A 268 -0.40 -28.80 11.10
C THR A 268 -0.31 -28.89 12.63
N SER A 269 0.20 -27.86 13.30
CA SER A 269 0.15 -27.76 14.76
C SER A 269 -1.29 -27.52 15.18
N SER A 270 -2.01 -28.60 15.52
CA SER A 270 -3.42 -28.65 15.92
C SER A 270 -3.73 -27.99 17.26
N ILE A 271 -2.77 -27.28 17.84
CA ILE A 271 -2.93 -26.60 19.12
C ILE A 271 -3.34 -25.16 18.81
N PRO A 272 -4.57 -24.73 19.13
CA PRO A 272 -4.95 -23.34 19.03
C PRO A 272 -3.99 -22.54 19.91
N SER A 273 -3.12 -21.75 19.29
CA SER A 273 -2.25 -20.85 20.03
C SER A 273 -3.13 -19.89 20.82
N PRO A 274 -2.84 -19.62 22.10
CA PRO A 274 -3.62 -18.71 22.95
C PRO A 274 -3.47 -17.23 22.56
N GLN A 275 -2.86 -16.95 21.40
CA GLN A 275 -2.55 -15.61 20.95
C GLN A 275 -3.70 -15.06 20.09
N PRO A 276 -4.22 -13.86 20.40
CA PRO A 276 -5.19 -13.21 19.54
C PRO A 276 -4.54 -12.90 18.17
N HIS A 277 -5.30 -13.02 17.09
CA HIS A 277 -4.91 -12.63 15.72
C HIS A 277 -3.94 -13.54 14.92
N THR A 278 -3.86 -14.85 15.19
CA THR A 278 -3.04 -15.76 14.36
C THR A 278 -3.75 -16.21 13.07
N PHE A 279 -3.01 -16.33 11.97
CA PHE A 279 -3.50 -16.90 10.70
C PHE A 279 -2.40 -17.72 10.01
N GLN A 280 -2.78 -18.42 8.93
CA GLN A 280 -1.86 -19.22 8.11
C GLN A 280 -1.67 -18.61 6.72
N ILE A 281 -0.43 -18.67 6.20
CA ILE A 281 -0.05 -18.25 4.86
C ILE A 281 0.97 -19.22 4.24
N ASN A 282 0.99 -19.35 2.93
CA ASN A 282 1.97 -20.19 2.24
C ASN A 282 3.33 -19.48 2.23
N PHE A 283 4.30 -20.02 2.98
CA PHE A 283 5.62 -19.42 3.12
C PHE A 283 6.42 -19.44 1.81
N ASN A 284 6.22 -20.45 0.96
CA ASN A 284 6.91 -20.52 -0.33
C ASN A 284 6.46 -19.37 -1.24
N SER A 285 5.14 -19.17 -1.38
CA SER A 285 4.59 -18.09 -2.20
C SER A 285 5.03 -16.70 -1.70
N LEU A 286 5.08 -16.51 -0.37
CA LEU A 286 5.58 -15.27 0.22
C LEU A 286 7.07 -15.07 -0.05
N TYR A 287 7.88 -16.12 0.08
CA TYR A 287 9.32 -16.08 -0.20
C TYR A 287 9.61 -15.73 -1.66
N THR A 288 8.93 -16.37 -2.62
CA THR A 288 9.10 -16.08 -4.04
C THR A 288 8.73 -14.63 -4.36
N ALA A 289 7.60 -14.14 -3.85
CA ALA A 289 7.18 -12.74 -4.04
C ALA A 289 8.18 -11.75 -3.41
N LEU A 290 8.76 -12.08 -2.26
CA LEU A 290 9.81 -11.27 -1.64
C LEU A 290 11.07 -11.22 -2.51
N CYS A 291 11.51 -12.35 -3.08
CA CYS A 291 12.70 -12.40 -3.95
C CYS A 291 12.50 -11.54 -5.20
N GLU A 292 11.35 -11.67 -5.88
CA GLU A 292 11.04 -10.94 -7.11
C GLU A 292 10.94 -9.42 -6.91
N GLN A 293 10.45 -8.98 -5.74
CA GLN A 293 10.17 -7.57 -5.46
C GLN A 293 11.29 -6.86 -4.68
N GLN A 294 12.42 -7.51 -4.39
CA GLN A 294 13.48 -6.95 -3.52
C GLN A 294 14.07 -5.61 -4.00
N CYS A 295 13.94 -5.26 -5.28
CA CYS A 295 14.39 -3.98 -5.81
C CYS A 295 13.62 -2.76 -5.27
N SER A 296 12.49 -2.98 -4.59
CA SER A 296 11.64 -1.95 -3.97
C SER A 296 11.96 -1.77 -2.48
N ASP A 297 12.11 -0.51 -2.04
CA ASP A 297 12.36 -0.11 -0.65
C ASP A 297 11.36 -0.75 0.33
N GLN A 298 10.09 -0.85 -0.08
CA GLN A 298 9.01 -1.41 0.73
C GLN A 298 9.15 -2.91 0.96
N ALA A 299 9.52 -3.66 -0.09
CA ALA A 299 9.67 -5.11 -0.03
C ALA A 299 10.89 -5.47 0.82
N THR A 300 11.96 -4.67 0.74
CA THR A 300 13.13 -4.79 1.61
C THR A 300 12.76 -4.49 3.07
N LEU A 301 11.93 -3.47 3.33
CA LEU A 301 11.46 -3.20 4.70
C LEU A 301 10.60 -4.35 5.24
N LEU A 302 9.69 -4.90 4.44
CA LEU A 302 8.91 -6.07 4.84
C LEU A 302 9.81 -7.27 5.14
N LEU A 303 10.79 -7.55 4.28
CA LEU A 303 11.76 -8.62 4.51
C LEU A 303 12.50 -8.43 5.83
N TYR A 304 12.98 -7.22 6.10
CA TYR A 304 13.62 -6.88 7.37
C TYR A 304 12.67 -7.13 8.56
N THR A 305 11.43 -6.65 8.50
CA THR A 305 10.43 -6.86 9.54
C THR A 305 10.18 -8.35 9.79
N LEU A 306 10.05 -9.15 8.74
CA LEU A 306 9.80 -10.59 8.84
C LEU A 306 10.99 -11.35 9.43
N LEU A 307 12.22 -11.06 8.97
CA LEU A 307 13.43 -11.70 9.49
C LEU A 307 13.68 -11.35 10.96
N HIS A 308 13.40 -10.11 11.36
CA HIS A 308 13.63 -9.66 12.73
C HIS A 308 12.53 -10.11 13.70
N GLN A 309 11.25 -10.06 13.29
CA GLN A 309 10.12 -10.21 14.20
C GLN A 309 9.40 -11.55 14.11
N ASN A 310 9.42 -12.26 12.97
CA ASN A 310 8.73 -13.53 12.79
C ASN A 310 9.74 -14.69 12.74
N GLN A 311 9.87 -15.40 13.86
CA GLN A 311 10.80 -16.53 13.99
C GLN A 311 10.48 -17.67 13.02
N ASN A 312 9.20 -17.97 12.79
CA ASN A 312 8.80 -19.06 11.89
C ASN A 312 9.26 -18.79 10.46
N MET A 313 9.06 -17.56 9.98
CA MET A 313 9.54 -17.13 8.67
C MET A 313 11.06 -17.10 8.61
N ARG A 314 11.74 -16.57 9.63
CA ARG A 314 13.21 -16.55 9.68
C ARG A 314 13.79 -17.97 9.55
N THR A 315 13.30 -18.92 10.35
CA THR A 315 13.76 -20.32 10.31
C THR A 315 13.45 -20.96 8.96
N TYR A 316 12.26 -20.73 8.40
CA TYR A 316 11.91 -21.24 7.08
C TYR A 316 12.86 -20.70 6.00
N MET A 317 13.12 -19.40 5.98
CA MET A 317 14.00 -18.76 4.99
C MET A 317 15.44 -19.26 5.09
N LEU A 318 15.99 -19.40 6.30
CA LEU A 318 17.35 -19.90 6.51
C LEU A 318 17.49 -21.39 6.13
N SER A 319 16.41 -22.17 6.21
CA SER A 319 16.42 -23.59 5.83
C SER A 319 16.36 -23.84 4.31
N ARG A 320 16.14 -22.80 3.49
CA ARG A 320 16.01 -22.94 2.03
C ARG A 320 17.37 -23.05 1.35
N THR A 321 17.39 -23.80 0.25
CA THR A 321 18.59 -24.02 -0.57
C THR A 321 18.78 -22.98 -1.67
N ASP A 322 17.72 -22.27 -2.07
CA ASP A 322 17.68 -21.32 -3.19
C ASP A 322 17.89 -19.86 -2.76
N MET A 323 18.79 -19.65 -1.81
CA MET A 323 19.06 -18.34 -1.20
C MET A 323 19.68 -17.33 -2.17
N GLU A 324 20.26 -17.79 -3.28
CA GLU A 324 20.78 -16.92 -4.34
C GLU A 324 19.70 -16.00 -4.91
N ASN A 325 18.44 -16.43 -4.98
CA ASN A 325 17.33 -15.62 -5.49
C ASN A 325 17.04 -14.40 -4.59
N LEU A 326 17.33 -14.53 -3.30
CA LEU A 326 17.16 -13.45 -2.33
C LEU A 326 18.40 -12.56 -2.25
N VAL A 327 19.59 -13.17 -2.20
CA VAL A 327 20.85 -12.46 -2.02
C VAL A 327 21.23 -11.67 -3.27
N MET A 328 20.96 -12.18 -4.47
CA MET A 328 21.34 -11.51 -5.72
C MET A 328 20.74 -10.11 -5.88
N PRO A 329 19.41 -9.90 -5.73
CA PRO A 329 18.84 -8.55 -5.75
C PRO A 329 19.40 -7.63 -4.66
N ILE A 330 19.70 -8.17 -3.47
CA ILE A 330 20.28 -7.40 -2.37
C ILE A 330 21.70 -6.94 -2.71
N LEU A 331 22.51 -7.79 -3.34
CA LEU A 331 23.84 -7.42 -3.82
C LEU A 331 23.77 -6.39 -4.95
N GLU A 332 22.78 -6.47 -5.83
CA GLU A 332 22.57 -5.50 -6.89
C GLU A 332 22.23 -4.10 -6.33
N ILE A 333 21.44 -4.03 -5.25
CA ILE A 333 21.18 -2.78 -4.51
C ILE A 333 22.49 -2.20 -3.94
N LEU A 334 23.34 -3.04 -3.36
CA LEU A 334 24.62 -2.62 -2.79
C LEU A 334 25.70 -2.30 -3.84
N TYR A 335 25.55 -2.81 -5.06
CA TYR A 335 26.44 -2.46 -6.16
C TYR A 335 26.11 -1.07 -6.73
N HIS A 336 24.82 -0.76 -6.86
CA HIS A 336 24.31 0.52 -7.36
C HIS A 336 24.03 1.55 -6.26
N VAL A 337 24.90 1.62 -5.24
CA VAL A 337 24.74 2.53 -4.07
C VAL A 337 24.66 4.01 -4.47
N GLU A 338 25.22 4.40 -5.62
CA GLU A 338 25.17 5.80 -6.10
C GLU A 338 23.78 6.26 -6.54
N GLU A 339 22.96 5.33 -7.02
CA GLU A 339 21.65 5.60 -7.62
C GLU A 339 20.51 5.33 -6.64
N ARG A 340 20.81 4.72 -5.49
CA ARG A 340 19.81 4.25 -4.51
C ARG A 340 19.74 5.15 -3.29
N ASN A 341 18.57 5.14 -2.67
CA ASN A 341 18.34 5.85 -1.42
C ASN A 341 19.25 5.31 -0.32
N SER A 342 19.78 6.20 0.52
CA SER A 342 20.68 5.81 1.61
C SER A 342 20.01 4.77 2.51
N HIS A 343 18.78 5.02 3.00
CA HIS A 343 18.00 4.13 3.85
C HIS A 343 17.81 2.72 3.25
N HIS A 344 17.60 2.59 1.94
CA HIS A 344 17.46 1.31 1.27
C HIS A 344 18.75 0.49 1.35
N VAL A 345 19.90 1.14 1.16
CA VAL A 345 21.23 0.53 1.33
C VAL A 345 21.45 0.04 2.77
N TYR A 346 21.03 0.79 3.80
CA TYR A 346 21.14 0.30 5.18
C TYR A 346 20.28 -0.93 5.44
N MET A 347 19.03 -0.94 4.97
CA MET A 347 18.15 -2.08 5.16
C MET A 347 18.74 -3.32 4.51
N ALA A 348 19.27 -3.20 3.30
CA ALA A 348 19.99 -4.27 2.61
C ALA A 348 21.19 -4.78 3.41
N LEU A 349 22.02 -3.89 3.97
CA LEU A 349 23.17 -4.28 4.80
C LEU A 349 22.75 -4.98 6.10
N ILE A 350 21.68 -4.52 6.75
CA ILE A 350 21.16 -5.14 7.97
C ILE A 350 20.60 -6.53 7.66
N ILE A 351 19.89 -6.69 6.54
CA ILE A 351 19.39 -7.99 6.10
C ILE A 351 20.56 -8.95 5.83
N LEU A 352 21.58 -8.52 5.09
CA LEU A 352 22.77 -9.35 4.89
C LEU A 352 23.42 -9.72 6.23
N LEU A 353 23.53 -8.78 7.17
CA LEU A 353 24.08 -9.04 8.49
C LEU A 353 23.29 -10.14 9.23
N ILE A 354 21.96 -10.05 9.23
CA ILE A 354 21.08 -11.06 9.86
C ILE A 354 21.24 -12.43 9.20
N LEU A 355 21.40 -12.48 7.87
CA LEU A 355 21.60 -13.73 7.13
C LEU A 355 22.98 -14.34 7.43
N THR A 356 24.03 -13.53 7.46
CA THR A 356 25.43 -13.97 7.69
C THR A 356 25.73 -14.39 9.13
N GLU A 357 24.81 -14.11 10.05
CA GLU A 357 24.90 -14.63 11.42
C GLU A 357 24.67 -16.15 11.47
N ASP A 358 24.03 -16.73 10.44
CA ASP A 358 23.71 -18.15 10.39
C ASP A 358 24.81 -18.97 9.67
N ASP A 359 25.34 -19.97 10.38
CA ASP A 359 26.43 -20.82 9.86
C ASP A 359 26.01 -21.67 8.65
N THR A 360 24.73 -22.04 8.54
CA THR A 360 24.24 -22.86 7.43
C THR A 360 24.14 -22.03 6.15
N PHE A 361 23.68 -20.78 6.27
CA PHE A 361 23.72 -19.79 5.19
C PHE A 361 25.15 -19.54 4.71
N ASN A 362 26.09 -19.37 5.64
CA ASN A 362 27.48 -19.09 5.31
C ASN A 362 28.12 -20.21 4.46
N ARG A 363 27.82 -21.48 4.78
CA ARG A 363 28.29 -22.63 3.97
C ARG A 363 27.61 -22.69 2.61
N SER A 364 26.29 -22.55 2.55
CA SER A 364 25.54 -22.67 1.29
C SER A 364 25.93 -21.61 0.26
N VAL A 365 26.20 -20.39 0.73
CA VAL A 365 26.62 -19.27 -0.12
C VAL A 365 27.98 -19.50 -0.80
N HIS A 366 28.89 -20.26 -0.19
CA HIS A 366 30.17 -20.64 -0.83
C HIS A 366 30.04 -21.85 -1.78
N GLU A 367 29.02 -22.69 -1.60
CA GLU A 367 28.76 -23.85 -2.46
C GLU A 367 28.02 -23.45 -3.75
N VAL A 368 27.20 -22.41 -3.73
CA VAL A 368 26.46 -21.93 -4.90
C VAL A 368 27.39 -21.22 -5.88
N MET A 369 27.54 -21.80 -7.07
CA MET A 369 28.31 -21.24 -8.18
C MET A 369 27.40 -20.47 -9.13
N LEU A 370 27.68 -19.18 -9.32
CA LEU A 370 26.98 -18.30 -10.24
C LEU A 370 27.70 -18.26 -11.59
N LYS A 371 26.91 -18.24 -12.67
CA LYS A 371 27.41 -18.13 -14.05
C LYS A 371 26.92 -16.82 -14.67
N ASN A 372 27.82 -16.10 -15.34
CA ASN A 372 27.51 -14.91 -16.15
C ASN A 372 26.74 -13.79 -15.42
N ILE A 373 27.41 -13.09 -14.51
CA ILE A 373 26.83 -11.91 -13.84
C ILE A 373 26.91 -10.70 -14.79
N THR A 374 25.76 -10.24 -15.29
CA THR A 374 25.69 -9.17 -16.30
C THR A 374 25.77 -7.76 -15.74
N TRP A 375 25.45 -7.56 -14.47
CA TRP A 375 25.42 -6.23 -13.83
C TRP A 375 26.77 -5.81 -13.23
N TYR A 376 27.70 -6.74 -13.02
CA TYR A 376 29.03 -6.41 -12.49
C TYR A 376 29.95 -5.96 -13.63
N THR A 377 30.22 -4.66 -13.70
CA THR A 377 30.89 -4.02 -14.84
C THR A 377 32.41 -3.93 -14.74
N GLU A 378 33.00 -4.19 -13.56
CA GLU A 378 34.44 -4.04 -13.35
C GLU A 378 35.29 -5.17 -13.96
N ARG A 379 34.79 -6.42 -13.93
CA ARG A 379 35.46 -7.60 -14.50
C ARG A 379 34.42 -8.60 -14.99
N SER A 380 34.68 -9.27 -16.12
CA SER A 380 33.85 -10.39 -16.58
C SER A 380 34.03 -11.59 -15.64
N LEU A 381 33.09 -11.78 -14.71
CA LEU A 381 33.04 -12.94 -13.83
C LEU A 381 32.33 -14.08 -14.56
N THR A 382 33.08 -15.05 -15.08
CA THR A 382 32.54 -16.21 -15.82
C THR A 382 31.93 -17.24 -14.88
N GLU A 383 32.66 -17.61 -13.82
CA GLU A 383 32.19 -18.50 -12.74
C GLU A 383 32.73 -17.98 -11.41
N ILE A 384 31.84 -17.67 -10.46
CA ILE A 384 32.20 -17.21 -9.13
C ILE A 384 31.24 -17.79 -8.10
N SER A 385 31.72 -18.13 -6.90
CA SER A 385 30.82 -18.48 -5.80
C SER A 385 30.01 -17.26 -5.36
N LEU A 386 28.76 -17.44 -4.95
CA LEU A 386 27.94 -16.37 -4.42
C LEU A 386 28.62 -15.68 -3.22
N GLY A 387 29.35 -16.42 -2.39
CA GLY A 387 30.11 -15.87 -1.26
C GLY A 387 31.26 -14.98 -1.69
N SER A 388 32.02 -15.37 -2.71
CA SER A 388 33.08 -14.53 -3.25
C SER A 388 32.53 -13.25 -3.88
N LEU A 389 31.39 -13.33 -4.59
CA LEU A 389 30.70 -12.15 -5.11
C LEU A 389 30.23 -11.22 -3.99
N LEU A 390 29.63 -11.77 -2.95
CA LEU A 390 29.14 -11.03 -1.81
C LEU A 390 30.26 -10.23 -1.15
N ILE A 391 31.43 -10.86 -0.91
CA ILE A 391 32.59 -10.19 -0.33
C ILE A 391 33.08 -9.06 -1.24
N LEU A 392 33.16 -9.28 -2.56
CA LEU A 392 33.58 -8.25 -3.52
C LEU A 392 32.64 -7.04 -3.49
N VAL A 393 31.33 -7.25 -3.51
CA VAL A 393 30.34 -6.17 -3.45
C VAL A 393 30.46 -5.42 -2.14
N VAL A 394 30.51 -6.12 -1.00
CA VAL A 394 30.63 -5.48 0.32
C VAL A 394 31.93 -4.66 0.43
N ILE A 395 33.07 -5.17 -0.03
CA ILE A 395 34.34 -4.43 -0.05
C ILE A 395 34.20 -3.17 -0.91
N ARG A 396 33.61 -3.29 -2.11
CA ARG A 396 33.36 -2.13 -2.98
C ARG A 396 32.46 -1.10 -2.29
N THR A 397 31.36 -1.54 -1.67
CA THR A 397 30.45 -0.66 -0.93
C THR A 397 31.17 0.06 0.22
N ILE A 398 32.08 -0.62 0.92
CA ILE A 398 32.91 -0.03 1.99
C ILE A 398 33.92 0.98 1.42
N GLN A 399 34.65 0.62 0.37
CA GLN A 399 35.60 1.51 -0.29
C GLN A 399 34.91 2.77 -0.81
N PHE A 400 33.71 2.61 -1.37
CA PHE A 400 32.88 3.72 -1.80
C PHE A 400 32.50 4.63 -0.61
N ASN A 401 32.02 4.05 0.50
CA ASN A 401 31.66 4.81 1.69
C ASN A 401 32.85 5.55 2.33
N MET A 402 34.04 4.94 2.32
CA MET A 402 35.28 5.50 2.88
C MET A 402 35.85 6.66 2.03
N THR A 403 35.72 6.60 0.70
CA THR A 403 36.35 7.57 -0.23
C THR A 403 35.50 8.79 -0.53
N ARG A 404 34.17 8.68 -0.64
CA ARG A 404 33.29 9.79 -1.10
C ARG A 404 32.64 10.62 0.01
N THR A 405 33.13 10.55 1.24
CA THR A 405 32.53 11.12 2.47
C THR A 405 31.23 10.41 2.86
N ARG A 406 31.26 9.79 4.05
CA ARG A 406 30.13 9.27 4.86
C ARG A 406 28.79 9.40 4.15
N VAL A 407 28.26 8.31 3.57
CA VAL A 407 26.81 8.24 3.35
C VAL A 407 26.18 8.66 4.67
N SER A 408 25.51 9.81 4.69
CA SER A 408 25.21 10.54 5.91
C SER A 408 24.43 9.62 6.86
N GLY A 409 25.11 9.10 7.89
CA GLY A 409 24.54 8.19 8.87
C GLY A 409 25.02 6.73 8.89
N ILE A 410 25.84 6.21 7.95
CA ILE A 410 26.25 4.79 8.01
C ILE A 410 27.28 4.64 9.13
N PRO A 411 26.97 3.91 10.22
CA PRO A 411 27.96 3.64 11.24
C PRO A 411 29.03 2.77 10.59
N SER A 412 30.27 3.24 10.57
CA SER A 412 31.44 2.43 10.19
C SER A 412 31.51 1.12 10.98
N SER A 413 30.86 1.05 12.15
CA SER A 413 30.72 -0.16 12.96
C SER A 413 29.90 -1.27 12.31
N LEU A 414 28.90 -0.97 11.47
CA LEU A 414 28.12 -2.00 10.76
C LEU A 414 28.99 -2.68 9.70
N PHE A 415 29.71 -1.88 8.92
CA PHE A 415 30.66 -2.38 7.92
C PHE A 415 31.83 -3.13 8.56
N SER A 416 32.34 -2.65 9.69
CA SER A 416 33.40 -3.36 10.42
C SER A 416 32.91 -4.70 10.97
N LYS A 417 31.65 -4.80 11.43
CA LYS A 417 31.06 -6.07 11.87
C LYS A 417 30.84 -7.05 10.72
N LEU A 418 30.34 -6.57 9.58
CA LEU A 418 30.22 -7.37 8.36
C LEU A 418 31.60 -7.88 7.91
N LEU A 419 32.60 -7.00 7.81
CA LEU A 419 33.95 -7.37 7.40
C LEU A 419 34.60 -8.38 8.37
N PHE A 420 34.36 -8.23 9.67
CA PHE A 420 34.85 -9.15 10.70
C PHE A 420 34.15 -10.51 10.63
N LEU A 421 32.82 -10.54 10.41
CA LEU A 421 32.08 -11.78 10.18
C LEU A 421 32.55 -12.48 8.90
N PHE A 422 32.81 -11.73 7.82
CA PHE A 422 33.35 -12.32 6.58
C PHE A 422 34.78 -12.82 6.71
N GLN A 423 35.61 -12.20 7.55
CA GLN A 423 36.94 -12.74 7.88
C GLN A 423 36.88 -14.01 8.72
N LEU A 424 35.81 -14.21 9.50
CA LEU A 424 35.56 -15.43 10.28
C LEU A 424 34.92 -16.56 9.46
N MET A 425 34.30 -16.24 8.33
CA MET A 425 33.72 -17.21 7.39
C MET A 425 34.75 -17.91 6.49
N HIS A 426 36.03 -17.51 6.58
CA HIS A 426 37.14 -18.05 5.81
C HIS A 426 37.97 -19.03 6.63
#